data_AF-A0AAN9NUP6-F1
#
_entry.id   AF-A0AAN9NUP6-F1
#
_cell.length_a   1.000
_cell.length_b   1.000
_cell.length_c   1.000
_cell.angle_alpha   90.00
_cell.angle_beta   90.00
_cell.angle_gamma   90.00
#
_symmetry.space_group_name_H-M   'P 1'
#
loop_
_entity.id
_entity.type
_entity.pdbx_description
1 polymer ?
#
loop_
_entity_poly.entity_id
_entity_poly.type
_entity_poly.pdbx_seq_one_letter_code
_entity_poly.pdbx_strand_id
1 'polypeptide(L)'
;MAMLCKISSSLFLSLSLKPKLLYRTHTFLLSRSTATTSKQKTQNSKAGLAKEKRRTRSDKHFNRNAIIDLCNVNDTDTKFSHIPVMLGEVMDVFSAVSLTSFVDCTLGAAGHSTAVIRGHPEMKFFVGMDVDSVAHDIAQPRLDAVLSGDVKAFTVLRNFRDVKSVLREFTDLHMGVDGILMDLGMSSMQVDNPARGFSVLGDGPLDMRMDPQASLKAEDVLNSWPDSEVGRILREYGEESNWRTLQKKIVNARLHGGFHSTTDLLDLIRRVTPPMKGGRQGWIKTATRVFQALRIAVNDELKTLEDSLYSCFDCLAPRGRLAVISFHSLEDRIVKQTFLNIIKGGEDVEERESLNSFLRKTSDEIKEKEAWIKQVIHGSNGTILTKRPITPSGEEEKLNRRSRSAKLRVIQKH
;
A
#
# COMPACT_ATOMS: atom_id res chain seq x y z
N MET A 1 -27.61 45.24 -66.73
CA MET A 1 -26.20 45.53 -67.07
C MET A 1 -25.35 44.51 -66.33
N ALA A 2 -24.96 43.39 -66.94
CA ALA A 2 -23.80 43.23 -67.84
C ALA A 2 -22.51 43.73 -67.14
N MET A 3 -21.40 43.00 -67.00
CA MET A 3 -20.74 41.98 -67.83
C MET A 3 -19.58 41.42 -66.95
N LEU A 4 -19.37 40.13 -66.70
CA LEU A 4 -18.71 39.10 -67.54
C LEU A 4 -17.29 39.42 -68.04
N CYS A 5 -16.29 38.67 -67.56
CA CYS A 5 -15.17 38.04 -68.31
C CYS A 5 -14.49 37.02 -67.36
N LYS A 6 -14.59 35.67 -67.42
CA LYS A 6 -14.42 34.64 -68.49
C LYS A 6 -12.99 34.59 -69.06
N ILE A 7 -12.22 33.52 -68.77
CA ILE A 7 -11.76 32.41 -69.68
C ILE A 7 -10.21 32.41 -69.64
N SER A 8 -9.42 31.33 -69.75
CA SER A 8 -9.56 29.87 -69.75
C SER A 8 -8.16 29.26 -70.03
N SER A 9 -7.94 28.02 -69.55
CA SER A 9 -7.23 26.88 -70.20
C SER A 9 -5.84 27.05 -70.84
N SER A 10 -4.82 26.35 -70.32
CA SER A 10 -4.27 25.07 -70.86
C SER A 10 -3.14 25.26 -71.90
N LEU A 11 -2.22 24.35 -72.22
CA LEU A 11 -2.17 22.88 -72.20
C LEU A 11 -0.69 22.48 -72.54
N PHE A 12 -0.13 21.48 -71.85
CA PHE A 12 0.82 20.43 -72.34
C PHE A 12 2.22 20.83 -72.87
N LEU A 13 3.28 20.00 -72.79
CA LEU A 13 3.38 18.59 -73.19
C LEU A 13 4.66 17.93 -72.59
N SER A 14 4.49 16.68 -72.13
CA SER A 14 5.35 15.45 -72.14
C SER A 14 6.90 15.53 -72.32
N LEU A 15 7.70 14.64 -71.72
CA LEU A 15 7.87 13.25 -72.16
C LEU A 15 8.37 12.28 -71.06
N SER A 16 7.91 11.04 -71.25
CA SER A 16 8.12 9.79 -70.51
C SER A 16 9.43 9.10 -70.89
N LEU A 17 9.99 8.24 -70.00
CA LEU A 17 10.23 6.80 -70.29
C LEU A 17 10.86 6.05 -69.09
N LYS A 18 10.19 4.96 -68.71
CA LYS A 18 10.55 3.90 -67.73
C LYS A 18 11.47 2.82 -68.40
N PRO A 19 11.55 1.56 -67.90
CA PRO A 19 12.21 1.01 -66.68
C PRO A 19 13.17 -0.16 -67.04
N LYS A 20 13.76 -0.87 -66.07
CA LYS A 20 14.13 -2.30 -66.22
C LYS A 20 14.18 -3.07 -64.90
N LEU A 21 13.41 -4.16 -64.85
CA LEU A 21 13.46 -5.30 -63.92
C LEU A 21 14.58 -6.27 -64.37
N LEU A 22 15.18 -7.04 -63.46
CA LEU A 22 15.37 -8.50 -63.59
C LEU A 22 15.95 -9.16 -62.32
N TYR A 23 15.58 -10.44 -62.16
CA TYR A 23 15.66 -11.34 -61.02
C TYR A 23 16.76 -12.42 -61.21
N ARG A 24 17.04 -13.21 -60.15
CA ARG A 24 17.67 -14.58 -60.12
C ARG A 24 19.21 -14.63 -60.33
N THR A 25 20.04 -15.55 -59.78
CA THR A 25 19.89 -16.86 -59.09
C THR A 25 21.25 -17.29 -58.46
N HIS A 26 21.18 -18.25 -57.52
CA HIS A 26 22.25 -19.12 -56.94
C HIS A 26 23.39 -19.57 -57.88
N THR A 27 24.63 -19.75 -57.38
CA THR A 27 25.29 -21.07 -57.18
C THR A 27 26.65 -21.01 -56.45
N PHE A 28 27.00 -22.17 -55.87
CA PHE A 28 28.14 -22.62 -55.06
C PHE A 28 29.56 -22.48 -55.65
N LEU A 29 30.59 -22.43 -54.77
CA LEU A 29 31.81 -23.25 -54.89
C LEU A 29 32.62 -23.36 -53.57
N LEU A 30 33.17 -24.56 -53.36
CA LEU A 30 33.90 -25.14 -52.21
C LEU A 30 35.30 -24.49 -52.00
N SER A 31 36.11 -24.65 -50.93
CA SER A 31 36.48 -25.77 -50.04
C SER A 31 37.37 -25.16 -48.90
N ARG A 32 37.48 -25.67 -47.67
CA ARG A 32 38.23 -26.87 -47.26
C ARG A 32 37.84 -27.30 -45.83
N SER A 33 37.81 -28.61 -45.68
CA SER A 33 37.66 -29.40 -44.46
C SER A 33 38.90 -29.36 -43.56
N THR A 34 38.71 -29.30 -42.25
CA THR A 34 39.39 -30.19 -41.30
C THR A 34 38.41 -30.62 -40.21
N ALA A 35 38.26 -31.94 -40.09
CA ALA A 35 37.44 -32.61 -39.10
C ALA A 35 38.06 -32.51 -37.69
N THR A 36 37.22 -32.42 -36.66
CA THR A 36 37.53 -33.03 -35.36
C THR A 36 36.26 -33.20 -34.50
N THR A 37 35.88 -34.47 -34.36
CA THR A 37 35.36 -35.14 -33.16
C THR A 37 34.04 -34.67 -32.53
N SER A 38 33.03 -35.50 -32.74
CA SER A 38 31.79 -35.58 -31.98
C SER A 38 32.05 -35.93 -30.50
N LYS A 39 31.52 -35.10 -29.60
CA LYS A 39 31.15 -35.50 -28.23
C LYS A 39 29.74 -34.96 -27.96
N GLN A 40 28.75 -35.85 -28.07
CA GLN A 40 27.43 -35.61 -27.50
C GLN A 40 27.58 -35.38 -25.99
N LYS A 41 27.31 -34.15 -25.56
CA LYS A 41 27.13 -33.80 -24.15
C LYS A 41 25.65 -33.55 -23.94
N THR A 42 25.04 -34.48 -23.25
CA THR A 42 23.72 -34.43 -22.62
C THR A 42 23.49 -33.05 -21.99
N GLN A 43 22.55 -32.28 -22.55
CA GLN A 43 22.10 -31.03 -21.96
C GLN A 43 21.24 -31.35 -20.73
N ASN A 44 21.86 -31.40 -19.56
CA ASN A 44 21.17 -31.19 -18.30
C ASN A 44 20.81 -29.70 -18.21
N SER A 45 19.56 -29.37 -18.52
CA SER A 45 18.95 -28.07 -18.30
C SER A 45 18.77 -27.81 -16.80
N LYS A 46 19.87 -27.52 -16.09
CA LYS A 46 19.78 -26.75 -14.85
C LYS A 46 19.45 -25.30 -15.24
N ALA A 47 18.16 -25.03 -15.42
CA ALA A 47 17.64 -23.67 -15.38
C ALA A 47 17.94 -23.12 -13.99
N GLY A 48 19.01 -22.33 -13.89
CA GLY A 48 19.27 -21.50 -12.73
C GLY A 48 18.14 -20.47 -12.64
N LEU A 49 17.09 -20.79 -11.88
CA LEU A 49 16.23 -19.79 -11.29
C LEU A 49 17.15 -18.87 -10.50
N ALA A 50 17.45 -17.69 -11.06
CA ALA A 50 18.10 -16.64 -10.33
C ALA A 50 17.31 -16.46 -9.03
N LYS A 51 17.94 -16.80 -7.90
CA LYS A 51 17.41 -16.54 -6.56
C LYS A 51 17.22 -15.04 -6.46
N GLU A 52 16.04 -14.57 -6.82
CA GLU A 52 15.56 -13.25 -6.46
C GLU A 52 15.83 -13.10 -4.97
N LYS A 53 16.44 -11.99 -4.55
CA LYS A 53 16.65 -11.70 -3.13
C LYS A 53 15.27 -11.49 -2.49
N ARG A 54 14.55 -12.58 -2.23
CA ARG A 54 13.24 -12.59 -1.57
C ARG A 54 13.41 -11.92 -0.22
N ARG A 55 12.81 -10.74 -0.08
CA ARG A 55 12.45 -10.17 1.23
C ARG A 55 10.99 -10.48 1.59
N THR A 56 10.27 -11.19 0.72
CA THR A 56 9.10 -11.98 1.05
C THR A 56 9.53 -13.20 1.85
N ARG A 57 8.89 -13.42 3.01
CA ARG A 57 9.23 -14.51 3.93
C ARG A 57 8.21 -15.64 3.94
N SER A 58 7.11 -15.53 3.20
CA SER A 58 6.23 -16.67 2.93
C SER A 58 6.84 -17.54 1.83
N ASP A 59 6.87 -18.85 2.07
CA ASP A 59 7.28 -19.85 1.08
C ASP A 59 6.13 -20.19 0.10
N LYS A 60 4.91 -19.66 0.33
CA LYS A 60 3.80 -19.76 -0.62
C LYS A 60 4.06 -18.83 -1.81
N HIS A 61 4.07 -19.41 -3.01
CA HIS A 61 4.11 -18.63 -4.24
C HIS A 61 2.88 -17.73 -4.32
N PHE A 62 3.08 -16.46 -4.70
CA PHE A 62 1.99 -15.55 -5.00
C PHE A 62 1.13 -16.19 -6.11
N ASN A 63 -0.06 -16.67 -5.74
CA ASN A 63 -0.99 -17.28 -6.68
C ASN A 63 -2.05 -16.27 -7.05
N ARG A 64 -1.83 -15.61 -8.20
CA ARG A 64 -2.74 -14.60 -8.74
C ARG A 64 -4.18 -15.11 -8.86
N ASN A 65 -4.38 -16.33 -9.36
CA ASN A 65 -5.72 -16.86 -9.58
C ASN A 65 -6.44 -17.10 -8.25
N ALA A 66 -5.74 -17.71 -7.28
CA ALA A 66 -6.30 -17.90 -5.94
C ALA A 66 -6.65 -16.57 -5.24
N ILE A 67 -5.82 -15.53 -5.43
CA ILE A 67 -6.08 -14.18 -4.89
C ILE A 67 -7.29 -13.55 -5.57
N ILE A 68 -7.40 -13.67 -6.90
CA ILE A 68 -8.55 -13.16 -7.66
C ILE A 68 -9.83 -13.90 -7.24
N ASP A 69 -9.78 -15.21 -7.06
CA ASP A 69 -10.92 -16.02 -6.61
C ASP A 69 -11.35 -15.62 -5.19
N LEU A 70 -10.40 -15.35 -4.30
CA LEU A 70 -10.66 -14.82 -2.96
C LEU A 70 -11.29 -13.42 -2.96
N CYS A 71 -10.96 -12.58 -3.95
CA CYS A 71 -11.44 -11.20 -4.05
C CYS A 71 -12.73 -11.05 -4.87
N ASN A 72 -13.03 -11.98 -5.79
CA ASN A 72 -14.18 -11.86 -6.66
C ASN A 72 -15.46 -12.27 -5.92
N VAL A 73 -16.32 -11.29 -5.74
CA VAL A 73 -17.71 -11.42 -5.32
C VAL A 73 -18.54 -10.85 -6.47
N ASN A 74 -19.10 -11.70 -7.35
CA ASN A 74 -20.10 -11.34 -8.37
C ASN A 74 -19.86 -10.06 -9.20
N ASP A 75 -18.61 -9.65 -9.41
CA ASP A 75 -18.30 -8.46 -10.18
C ASP A 75 -18.30 -8.81 -11.67
N THR A 76 -19.42 -8.53 -12.34
CA THR A 76 -19.57 -8.73 -13.79
C THR A 76 -18.86 -7.65 -14.61
N ASP A 77 -18.31 -6.61 -13.96
CA ASP A 77 -17.58 -5.55 -14.64
C ASP A 77 -16.06 -5.79 -14.56
N THR A 78 -15.49 -6.18 -15.70
CA THR A 78 -14.10 -6.66 -15.87
C THR A 78 -13.06 -5.53 -15.87
N LYS A 79 -13.27 -4.46 -15.09
CA LYS A 79 -12.29 -3.38 -14.91
C LYS A 79 -11.52 -3.55 -13.60
N PHE A 80 -10.50 -4.41 -13.65
CA PHE A 80 -9.44 -4.57 -12.63
C PHE A 80 -9.93 -4.57 -11.18
N SER A 81 -10.42 -5.73 -10.72
CA SER A 81 -10.59 -6.01 -9.28
C SER A 81 -9.31 -5.62 -8.53
N HIS A 82 -9.41 -4.62 -7.64
CA HIS A 82 -8.29 -4.09 -6.86
C HIS A 82 -7.81 -5.18 -5.89
N ILE A 83 -6.62 -5.72 -6.14
CA ILE A 83 -6.01 -6.73 -5.28
C ILE A 83 -5.52 -6.06 -3.98
N PRO A 84 -5.99 -6.50 -2.80
CA PRO A 84 -5.49 -6.01 -1.51
C PRO A 84 -3.98 -6.23 -1.37
N VAL A 85 -3.30 -5.29 -0.75
CA VAL A 85 -1.84 -5.31 -0.63
C VAL A 85 -1.41 -6.42 0.31
N MET A 86 -0.46 -7.27 -0.09
CA MET A 86 0.05 -8.37 0.73
C MET A 86 -1.05 -9.32 1.24
N LEU A 87 -2.10 -9.55 0.43
CA LEU A 87 -3.23 -10.40 0.82
C LEU A 87 -2.80 -11.79 1.28
N GLY A 88 -1.89 -12.42 0.53
CA GLY A 88 -1.41 -13.77 0.86
C GLY A 88 -0.68 -13.81 2.20
N GLU A 89 0.16 -12.82 2.47
CA GLU A 89 0.86 -12.69 3.75
C GLU A 89 -0.10 -12.42 4.91
N VAL A 90 -1.14 -11.60 4.71
CA VAL A 90 -2.19 -11.38 5.72
C VAL A 90 -2.91 -12.68 6.05
N MET A 91 -3.28 -13.47 5.04
CA MET A 91 -3.92 -14.78 5.26
C MET A 91 -2.99 -15.75 6.00
N ASP A 92 -1.70 -15.77 5.68
CA ASP A 92 -0.72 -16.60 6.39
C ASP A 92 -0.61 -16.20 7.88
N VAL A 93 -0.66 -14.90 8.18
CA VAL A 93 -0.59 -14.38 9.55
C VAL A 93 -1.76 -14.87 10.42
N PHE A 94 -2.95 -15.07 9.87
CA PHE A 94 -4.10 -15.51 10.67
C PHE A 94 -4.40 -17.01 10.54
N SER A 95 -3.78 -17.71 9.59
CA SER A 95 -4.02 -19.14 9.31
C SER A 95 -3.83 -20.10 10.49
N ALA A 96 -2.95 -19.77 11.44
CA ALA A 96 -2.66 -20.61 12.61
C ALA A 96 -3.46 -20.21 13.87
N VAL A 97 -4.29 -19.17 13.77
CA VAL A 97 -5.16 -18.68 14.86
C VAL A 97 -6.58 -19.11 14.55
N SER A 98 -7.30 -19.66 15.53
CA SER A 98 -8.75 -19.83 15.41
C SER A 98 -9.38 -18.45 15.50
N LEU A 99 -9.84 -17.93 14.37
CA LEU A 99 -10.21 -16.53 14.24
C LEU A 99 -11.72 -16.37 14.40
N THR A 100 -12.21 -16.54 15.62
CA THR A 100 -13.65 -16.42 15.93
C THR A 100 -14.11 -14.96 15.96
N SER A 101 -13.18 -14.03 16.19
CA SER A 101 -13.40 -12.59 16.23
C SER A 101 -12.30 -11.83 15.49
N PHE A 102 -12.69 -10.92 14.58
CA PHE A 102 -11.75 -10.14 13.78
C PHE A 102 -12.15 -8.68 13.67
N VAL A 103 -11.15 -7.80 13.72
CA VAL A 103 -11.33 -6.35 13.52
C VAL A 103 -10.45 -5.87 12.37
N ASP A 104 -11.08 -5.29 11.35
CA ASP A 104 -10.38 -4.55 10.29
C ASP A 104 -10.50 -3.06 10.60
N CYS A 105 -9.42 -2.45 11.10
CA CYS A 105 -9.37 -1.05 11.49
C CYS A 105 -9.33 -0.08 10.30
N THR A 106 -9.20 -0.60 9.08
CA THR A 106 -9.03 0.15 7.83
C THR A 106 -9.79 -0.57 6.72
N LEU A 107 -11.10 -0.74 6.95
CA LEU A 107 -11.98 -1.60 6.15
C LEU A 107 -11.83 -1.35 4.65
N GLY A 108 -11.72 -0.08 4.24
CA GLY A 108 -11.62 0.30 2.84
C GLY A 108 -12.77 -0.31 2.04
N ALA A 109 -12.44 -0.92 0.90
CA ALA A 109 -13.42 -1.64 0.09
C ALA A 109 -13.67 -3.10 0.54
N ALA A 110 -13.40 -3.42 1.81
CA ALA A 110 -13.50 -4.75 2.43
C ALA A 110 -12.68 -5.87 1.77
N GLY A 111 -11.61 -5.55 1.04
CA GLY A 111 -10.84 -6.56 0.30
C GLY A 111 -10.14 -7.58 1.20
N HIS A 112 -9.44 -7.13 2.24
CA HIS A 112 -8.85 -8.01 3.25
C HIS A 112 -9.92 -8.71 4.08
N SER A 113 -10.88 -7.94 4.61
CA SER A 113 -12.02 -8.45 5.38
C SER A 113 -12.74 -9.61 4.69
N THR A 114 -13.09 -9.47 3.42
CA THR A 114 -13.81 -10.50 2.64
C THR A 114 -13.00 -11.80 2.55
N ALA A 115 -11.69 -11.70 2.30
CA ALA A 115 -10.82 -12.86 2.21
C ALA A 115 -10.60 -13.54 3.57
N VAL A 116 -10.45 -12.76 4.64
CA VAL A 116 -10.34 -13.27 6.02
C VAL A 116 -11.63 -13.98 6.42
N ILE A 117 -12.81 -13.39 6.17
CA ILE A 117 -14.11 -14.01 6.43
C ILE A 117 -14.26 -15.35 5.72
N ARG A 118 -13.91 -15.41 4.43
CA ARG A 118 -13.95 -16.67 3.66
C ARG A 118 -12.95 -17.72 4.16
N GLY A 119 -11.78 -17.29 4.62
CA GLY A 119 -10.72 -18.18 5.10
C GLY A 119 -10.99 -18.76 6.49
N HIS A 120 -11.92 -18.18 7.25
CA HIS A 120 -12.21 -18.53 8.64
C HIS A 120 -13.71 -18.79 8.84
N PRO A 121 -14.24 -19.95 8.40
CA PRO A 121 -15.65 -20.30 8.57
C PRO A 121 -16.09 -20.44 10.04
N GLU A 122 -15.13 -20.54 10.97
CA GLU A 122 -15.36 -20.51 12.41
C GLU A 122 -15.70 -19.11 12.96
N MET A 123 -15.54 -18.05 12.16
CA MET A 123 -15.80 -16.69 12.60
C MET A 123 -17.23 -16.49 13.10
N LYS A 124 -17.36 -15.75 14.20
CA LYS A 124 -18.62 -15.42 14.88
C LYS A 124 -18.84 -13.93 15.02
N PHE A 125 -17.75 -13.16 15.02
CA PHE A 125 -17.80 -11.73 15.25
C PHE A 125 -16.83 -10.98 14.33
N PHE A 126 -17.32 -9.94 13.66
CA PHE A 126 -16.52 -9.11 12.78
C PHE A 126 -16.85 -7.63 12.98
N VAL A 127 -15.82 -6.79 13.06
CA VAL A 127 -15.97 -5.32 13.04
C VAL A 127 -15.07 -4.73 11.96
N GLY A 128 -15.67 -3.98 11.03
CA GLY A 128 -14.96 -3.17 10.06
C GLY A 128 -15.05 -1.68 10.42
N MET A 129 -13.92 -0.99 10.51
CA MET A 129 -13.85 0.44 10.80
C MET A 129 -13.24 1.18 9.61
N ASP A 130 -13.84 2.31 9.24
CA ASP A 130 -13.24 3.28 8.32
C ASP A 130 -13.83 4.66 8.62
N VAL A 131 -13.08 5.71 8.31
CA VAL A 131 -13.59 7.09 8.43
C VAL A 131 -14.30 7.55 7.17
N ASP A 132 -14.07 6.88 6.04
CA ASP A 132 -14.58 7.29 4.73
C ASP A 132 -15.92 6.60 4.43
N SER A 133 -17.00 7.38 4.35
CA SER A 133 -18.33 6.84 4.02
C SER A 133 -18.39 6.15 2.67
N VAL A 134 -17.59 6.61 1.69
CA VAL A 134 -17.52 5.99 0.35
C VAL A 134 -16.93 4.58 0.44
N ALA A 135 -16.00 4.34 1.37
CA ALA A 135 -15.43 3.03 1.59
C ALA A 135 -16.49 2.06 2.12
N HIS A 136 -17.30 2.50 3.08
CA HIS A 136 -18.41 1.72 3.63
C HIS A 136 -19.44 1.34 2.57
N ASP A 137 -19.84 2.29 1.70
CA ASP A 137 -20.80 2.03 0.63
C ASP A 137 -20.32 0.93 -0.33
N ILE A 138 -19.00 0.83 -0.57
CA ILE A 138 -18.41 -0.22 -1.40
C ILE A 138 -18.21 -1.54 -0.61
N ALA A 139 -17.85 -1.43 0.66
CA ALA A 139 -17.61 -2.57 1.55
C ALA A 139 -18.88 -3.37 1.82
N GLN A 140 -20.00 -2.71 2.09
CA GLN A 140 -21.24 -3.35 2.53
C GLN A 140 -21.71 -4.48 1.60
N PRO A 141 -21.93 -4.27 0.28
CA PRO A 141 -22.37 -5.35 -0.60
C PRO A 141 -21.36 -6.51 -0.71
N ARG A 142 -20.06 -6.24 -0.52
CA ARG A 142 -19.01 -7.28 -0.54
C ARG A 142 -19.04 -8.14 0.72
N LEU A 143 -19.25 -7.51 1.87
CA LEU A 143 -19.43 -8.19 3.15
C LEU A 143 -20.71 -9.02 3.14
N ASP A 144 -21.84 -8.44 2.72
CA ASP A 144 -23.14 -9.13 2.68
C ASP A 144 -23.08 -10.43 1.85
N ALA A 145 -22.25 -10.46 0.80
CA ALA A 145 -22.10 -11.62 -0.06
C ALA A 145 -21.22 -12.75 0.52
N VAL A 146 -20.49 -12.50 1.61
CA VAL A 146 -19.63 -13.51 2.25
C VAL A 146 -20.03 -13.84 3.68
N LEU A 147 -20.80 -12.97 4.32
CA LEU A 147 -21.32 -13.21 5.65
C LEU A 147 -22.40 -14.30 5.62
N SER A 148 -22.24 -15.29 6.49
CA SER A 148 -23.29 -16.26 6.79
C SER A 148 -24.15 -15.76 7.95
N GLY A 149 -25.37 -16.29 8.09
CA GLY A 149 -26.35 -15.84 9.10
C GLY A 149 -25.91 -15.97 10.57
N ASP A 150 -24.81 -16.70 10.84
CA ASP A 150 -24.28 -16.91 12.18
C ASP A 150 -23.21 -15.90 12.60
N VAL A 151 -22.71 -15.07 11.67
CA VAL A 151 -21.66 -14.07 11.95
C VAL A 151 -22.31 -12.75 12.34
N LYS A 152 -22.00 -12.26 13.55
CA LYS A 152 -22.34 -10.90 13.96
C LYS A 152 -21.32 -9.92 13.37
N ALA A 153 -21.71 -9.26 12.28
CA ALA A 153 -20.84 -8.33 11.57
C ALA A 153 -21.33 -6.88 11.71
N PHE A 154 -20.41 -5.97 12.01
CA PHE A 154 -20.68 -4.55 12.15
C PHE A 154 -19.69 -3.73 11.35
N THR A 155 -20.19 -2.69 10.68
CA THR A 155 -19.38 -1.68 10.01
C THR A 155 -19.62 -0.34 10.69
N VAL A 156 -18.55 0.36 11.09
CA VAL A 156 -18.66 1.64 11.82
C VAL A 156 -17.85 2.76 11.14
N LEU A 157 -18.48 3.93 11.03
CA LEU A 157 -17.85 5.17 10.55
C LEU A 157 -17.09 5.86 11.69
N ARG A 158 -15.95 5.26 12.06
CA ARG A 158 -15.11 5.69 13.18
C ARG A 158 -13.65 5.55 12.80
N ASN A 159 -12.82 6.42 13.37
CA ASN A 159 -11.38 6.31 13.23
C ASN A 159 -10.88 5.14 14.11
N PHE A 160 -9.84 4.45 13.66
CA PHE A 160 -9.28 3.32 14.40
C PHE A 160 -8.72 3.69 15.79
N ARG A 161 -8.49 4.99 16.08
CA ARG A 161 -8.23 5.45 17.46
C ARG A 161 -9.32 5.08 18.45
N ASP A 162 -10.55 4.93 17.95
CA ASP A 162 -11.72 4.61 18.75
C ASP A 162 -11.95 3.10 18.87
N VAL A 163 -11.02 2.24 18.41
CA VAL A 163 -11.17 0.77 18.44
C VAL A 163 -11.55 0.26 19.83
N LYS A 164 -10.92 0.80 20.88
CA LYS A 164 -11.17 0.39 22.26
C LYS A 164 -12.56 0.79 22.75
N SER A 165 -13.06 1.96 22.35
CA SER A 165 -14.43 2.38 22.69
C SER A 165 -15.46 1.60 21.88
N VAL A 166 -15.24 1.40 20.58
CA VAL A 166 -16.14 0.63 19.71
C VAL A 166 -16.28 -0.80 20.22
N LEU A 167 -15.18 -1.47 20.55
CA LEU A 167 -15.25 -2.85 21.04
C LEU A 167 -15.95 -2.99 22.40
N ARG A 168 -15.94 -1.93 23.23
CA ARG A 168 -16.68 -1.91 24.51
C ARG A 168 -18.19 -1.80 24.35
N GLU A 169 -18.68 -1.36 23.19
CA GLU A 169 -20.11 -1.33 22.89
C GLU A 169 -20.69 -2.74 22.73
N PHE A 170 -19.84 -3.75 22.51
CA PHE A 170 -20.24 -5.14 22.33
C PHE A 170 -19.96 -5.97 23.58
N THR A 171 -21.00 -6.59 24.14
CA THR A 171 -20.90 -7.40 25.36
C THR A 171 -20.21 -8.74 25.14
N ASP A 172 -20.23 -9.27 23.92
CA ASP A 172 -19.81 -10.66 23.64
C ASP A 172 -18.27 -10.85 23.60
N LEU A 173 -17.48 -9.77 23.74
CA LEU A 173 -16.02 -9.76 23.58
C LEU A 173 -15.26 -9.70 24.91
N HIS A 174 -15.70 -10.44 25.93
CA HIS A 174 -15.10 -10.39 27.27
C HIS A 174 -13.61 -10.73 27.32
N MET A 175 -13.14 -11.59 26.41
CA MET A 175 -11.75 -12.04 26.35
C MET A 175 -10.88 -11.21 25.40
N GLY A 176 -11.44 -10.21 24.71
CA GLY A 176 -10.77 -9.51 23.60
C GLY A 176 -11.06 -10.15 22.23
N VAL A 177 -10.33 -9.72 21.20
CA VAL A 177 -10.47 -10.21 19.82
C VAL A 177 -9.27 -11.03 19.35
N ASP A 178 -9.51 -12.02 18.50
CA ASP A 178 -8.49 -12.98 18.05
C ASP A 178 -7.52 -12.35 17.04
N GLY A 179 -8.01 -11.43 16.21
CA GLY A 179 -7.18 -10.72 15.24
C GLY A 179 -7.60 -9.29 14.98
N ILE A 180 -6.61 -8.45 14.75
CA ILE A 180 -6.78 -7.06 14.32
C ILE A 180 -5.86 -6.80 13.13
N LEU A 181 -6.40 -6.17 12.09
CA LEU A 181 -5.63 -5.70 10.93
C LEU A 181 -5.69 -4.17 10.83
N MET A 182 -4.55 -3.56 10.51
CA MET A 182 -4.43 -2.16 10.11
C MET A 182 -3.65 -2.07 8.79
N ASP A 183 -4.33 -1.81 7.68
CA ASP A 183 -3.76 -1.48 6.37
C ASP A 183 -3.71 0.04 6.19
N LEU A 184 -2.57 0.64 6.56
CA LEU A 184 -2.44 2.09 6.69
C LEU A 184 -2.41 2.80 5.33
N GLY A 185 -2.66 4.10 5.32
CA GLY A 185 -2.51 4.93 4.13
C GLY A 185 -3.83 5.20 3.41
N MET A 186 -3.78 5.30 2.08
CA MET A 186 -4.90 5.79 1.27
C MET A 186 -5.49 4.66 0.43
N SER A 187 -6.81 4.65 0.31
CA SER A 187 -7.54 3.72 -0.54
C SER A 187 -7.51 4.13 -2.02
N SER A 188 -7.82 3.19 -2.92
CA SER A 188 -8.02 3.45 -4.36
C SER A 188 -8.96 4.60 -4.60
N MET A 189 -10.15 4.52 -4.02
CA MET A 189 -11.23 5.50 -4.17
C MET A 189 -10.82 6.91 -3.75
N GLN A 190 -9.86 7.07 -2.83
CA GLN A 190 -9.32 8.36 -2.44
C GLN A 190 -8.30 8.90 -3.45
N VAL A 191 -7.39 8.05 -3.93
CA VAL A 191 -6.32 8.46 -4.86
C VAL A 191 -6.83 8.63 -6.30
N ASP A 192 -7.76 7.79 -6.71
CA ASP A 192 -8.28 7.72 -8.08
C ASP A 192 -9.40 8.74 -8.33
N ASN A 193 -9.98 9.33 -7.27
CA ASN A 193 -10.95 10.43 -7.35
C ASN A 193 -10.24 11.79 -7.17
N PRO A 194 -10.05 12.59 -8.25
CA PRO A 194 -9.37 13.88 -8.14
C PRO A 194 -10.05 14.87 -7.19
N ALA A 195 -11.38 14.77 -7.01
CA ALA A 195 -12.13 15.64 -6.10
C ALA A 195 -11.70 15.49 -4.62
N ARG A 196 -10.98 14.42 -4.27
CA ARG A 196 -10.45 14.18 -2.92
C ARG A 196 -9.08 14.83 -2.68
N GLY A 197 -8.40 15.30 -3.73
CA GLY A 197 -7.15 16.06 -3.60
C GLY A 197 -5.91 15.26 -3.22
N PHE A 198 -5.96 13.93 -3.17
CA PHE A 198 -4.80 13.08 -2.83
C PHE A 198 -3.85 12.82 -4.01
N SER A 199 -4.34 12.98 -5.24
CA SER A 199 -3.58 12.64 -6.45
C SER A 199 -2.56 13.72 -6.82
N VAL A 200 -1.35 13.30 -7.15
CA VAL A 200 -0.32 14.16 -7.77
C VAL A 200 -0.46 14.23 -9.30
N LEU A 201 -1.39 13.48 -9.88
CA LEU A 201 -1.58 13.34 -11.33
C LEU A 201 -2.88 13.99 -11.82
N GLY A 202 -3.96 13.89 -11.03
CA GLY A 202 -5.24 14.52 -11.32
C GLY A 202 -5.38 15.86 -10.61
N ASP A 203 -5.92 16.86 -11.32
CA ASP A 203 -6.26 18.15 -10.72
C ASP A 203 -7.54 18.06 -9.89
N GLY A 204 -7.56 18.77 -8.77
CA GLY A 204 -8.69 18.81 -7.84
C GLY A 204 -8.44 19.77 -6.69
N PRO A 205 -9.40 19.94 -5.77
CA PRO A 205 -9.25 20.83 -4.62
C PRO A 205 -8.15 20.33 -3.68
N LEU A 206 -7.50 21.25 -2.95
CA LEU A 206 -6.55 20.90 -1.88
C LEU A 206 -7.28 20.45 -0.62
N ASP A 207 -7.90 19.27 -0.69
CA ASP A 207 -8.69 18.70 0.40
C ASP A 207 -7.84 17.75 1.28
N MET A 208 -7.54 16.55 0.78
CA MET A 208 -6.77 15.50 1.47
C MET A 208 -7.37 14.98 2.78
N ARG A 209 -8.63 15.28 3.11
CA ARG A 209 -9.32 14.66 4.25
C ARG A 209 -9.72 13.22 3.91
N MET A 210 -9.33 12.28 4.77
CA MET A 210 -9.78 10.89 4.70
C MET A 210 -11.25 10.79 5.13
N ASP A 211 -11.63 11.51 6.19
CA ASP A 211 -13.02 11.75 6.58
C ASP A 211 -13.57 13.01 5.86
N PRO A 212 -14.51 12.89 4.90
CA PRO A 212 -15.08 14.04 4.22
C PRO A 212 -15.77 15.05 5.16
N GLN A 213 -16.16 14.64 6.36
CA GLN A 213 -16.81 15.48 7.38
C GLN A 213 -15.82 16.22 8.30
N ALA A 214 -14.53 15.87 8.28
CA ALA A 214 -13.52 16.58 9.08
C ALA A 214 -13.38 18.04 8.64
N SER A 215 -13.03 18.96 9.54
CA SER A 215 -13.05 20.39 9.21
C SER A 215 -11.80 20.90 8.50
N LEU A 216 -10.63 20.32 8.78
CA LEU A 216 -9.32 20.82 8.32
C LEU A 216 -8.99 20.28 6.93
N LYS A 217 -8.74 21.15 5.94
CA LYS A 217 -8.26 20.78 4.60
C LYS A 217 -6.76 21.08 4.43
N ALA A 218 -6.14 20.47 3.43
CA ALA A 218 -4.76 20.79 3.03
C ALA A 218 -4.62 22.26 2.60
N GLU A 219 -5.66 22.84 2.01
CA GLU A 219 -5.77 24.27 1.71
C GLU A 219 -5.59 25.14 2.96
N ASP A 220 -6.28 24.81 4.05
CA ASP A 220 -6.19 25.55 5.31
C ASP A 220 -4.78 25.49 5.91
N VAL A 221 -4.14 24.32 5.82
CA VAL A 221 -2.76 24.12 6.27
C VAL A 221 -1.81 25.04 5.49
N LEU A 222 -1.91 25.06 4.16
CA LEU A 222 -1.00 25.85 3.34
C LEU A 222 -1.26 27.35 3.41
N ASN A 223 -2.52 27.78 3.52
CA ASN A 223 -2.88 29.18 3.47
C ASN A 223 -2.86 29.86 4.86
N SER A 224 -3.15 29.12 5.93
CA SER A 224 -3.46 29.73 7.24
C SER A 224 -2.55 29.32 8.38
N TRP A 225 -1.85 28.17 8.31
CA TRP A 225 -0.97 27.77 9.42
C TRP A 225 0.26 28.67 9.56
N PRO A 226 0.82 28.81 10.77
CA PRO A 226 2.09 29.51 10.97
C PRO A 226 3.20 28.98 10.07
N ASP A 227 4.04 29.88 9.56
CA ASP A 227 5.16 29.53 8.66
C ASP A 227 6.06 28.44 9.25
N SER A 228 6.30 28.50 10.57
CA SER A 228 7.07 27.51 11.31
C SER A 228 6.43 26.12 11.26
N GLU A 229 5.11 26.03 11.36
CA GLU A 229 4.38 24.77 11.31
C GLU A 229 4.37 24.19 9.89
N VAL A 230 4.20 25.01 8.85
CA VAL A 230 4.37 24.55 7.46
C VAL A 230 5.78 24.00 7.25
N GLY A 231 6.81 24.70 7.75
CA GLY A 231 8.19 24.21 7.68
C GLY A 231 8.38 22.89 8.44
N ARG A 232 7.75 22.77 9.62
CA ARG A 232 7.80 21.58 10.47
C ARG A 232 7.22 20.37 9.75
N ILE A 233 6.00 20.44 9.21
CA ILE A 233 5.37 19.29 8.54
C ILE A 233 6.15 18.86 7.30
N LEU A 234 6.66 19.80 6.51
CA LEU A 234 7.48 19.48 5.34
C LEU A 234 8.77 18.73 5.72
N ARG A 235 9.40 19.14 6.83
CA ARG A 235 10.61 18.52 7.34
C ARG A 235 10.34 17.16 7.97
N GLU A 236 9.36 17.07 8.87
CA GLU A 236 9.14 15.92 9.75
C GLU A 236 8.23 14.87 9.11
N TYR A 237 7.12 15.29 8.50
CA TYR A 237 6.16 14.39 7.87
C TYR A 237 6.50 14.10 6.41
N GLY A 238 7.10 15.06 5.72
CA GLY A 238 7.57 14.88 4.34
C GLY A 238 8.98 14.30 4.21
N GLU A 239 9.78 14.33 5.27
CA GLU A 239 11.23 14.05 5.21
C GLU A 239 11.92 14.82 4.06
N GLU A 240 11.45 16.03 3.75
CA GLU A 240 11.90 16.81 2.59
C GLU A 240 13.14 17.64 2.93
N SER A 241 14.24 17.45 2.20
CA SER A 241 15.50 18.13 2.49
C SER A 241 15.50 19.61 2.12
N ASN A 242 14.73 20.00 1.10
CA ASN A 242 14.58 21.39 0.67
C ASN A 242 13.41 22.12 1.37
N TRP A 243 12.96 21.62 2.53
CA TRP A 243 11.79 22.14 3.25
C TRP A 243 11.86 23.65 3.51
N ARG A 244 13.05 24.21 3.84
CA ARG A 244 13.22 25.65 4.10
C ARG A 244 12.86 26.52 2.90
N THR A 245 13.31 26.10 1.71
CA THR A 245 13.04 26.82 0.46
C THR A 245 11.58 26.70 0.09
N LEU A 246 11.01 25.48 0.20
CA LEU A 246 9.60 25.22 -0.07
C LEU A 246 8.70 26.03 0.87
N GLN A 247 8.95 26.01 2.17
CA GLN A 247 8.24 26.81 3.16
C GLN A 247 8.22 28.29 2.77
N LYS A 248 9.39 28.90 2.53
CA LYS A 248 9.47 30.32 2.12
C LYS A 248 8.65 30.62 0.87
N LYS A 249 8.66 29.71 -0.11
CA LYS A 249 7.93 29.88 -1.37
C LYS A 249 6.43 29.70 -1.20
N ILE A 250 6.00 28.75 -0.36
CA ILE A 250 4.60 28.53 0.00
C ILE A 250 4.05 29.76 0.72
N VAL A 251 4.76 30.25 1.74
CA VAL A 251 4.36 31.45 2.50
C VAL A 251 4.27 32.67 1.58
N ASN A 252 5.24 32.85 0.68
CA ASN A 252 5.21 33.96 -0.27
C ASN A 252 4.05 33.85 -1.28
N ALA A 253 3.63 32.64 -1.64
CA ALA A 253 2.47 32.43 -2.51
C ALA A 253 1.15 32.90 -1.87
N ARG A 254 1.04 32.90 -0.52
CA ARG A 254 -0.14 33.44 0.20
C ARG A 254 -0.43 34.90 -0.15
N LEU A 255 0.61 35.70 -0.38
CA LEU A 255 0.48 37.11 -0.77
C LEU A 255 -0.12 37.30 -2.18
N HIS A 256 -0.19 36.23 -2.97
CA HIS A 256 -0.63 36.23 -4.36
C HIS A 256 -1.89 35.38 -4.58
N GLY A 257 -2.71 35.20 -3.54
CA GLY A 257 -3.95 34.43 -3.58
C GLY A 257 -3.86 33.05 -2.91
N GLY A 258 -2.67 32.55 -2.61
CA GLY A 258 -2.50 31.25 -1.94
C GLY A 258 -2.68 30.06 -2.88
N PHE A 259 -3.15 28.93 -2.33
CA PHE A 259 -3.36 27.69 -3.07
C PHE A 259 -4.81 27.24 -2.95
N HIS A 260 -5.42 26.77 -4.04
CA HIS A 260 -6.80 26.27 -4.04
C HIS A 260 -6.92 24.88 -4.68
N SER A 261 -5.97 24.53 -5.54
CA SER A 261 -5.94 23.26 -6.27
C SER A 261 -4.63 22.50 -6.09
N THR A 262 -4.67 21.19 -6.31
CA THR A 262 -3.47 20.35 -6.35
C THR A 262 -2.50 20.83 -7.43
N THR A 263 -3.00 21.36 -8.54
CA THR A 263 -2.17 21.94 -9.61
C THR A 263 -1.40 23.19 -9.14
N ASP A 264 -2.00 24.09 -8.37
CA ASP A 264 -1.32 25.29 -7.84
C ASP A 264 -0.06 24.89 -7.06
N LEU A 265 -0.22 23.88 -6.19
CA LEU A 265 0.86 23.34 -5.37
C LEU A 265 1.92 22.65 -6.22
N LEU A 266 1.51 21.80 -7.16
CA LEU A 266 2.42 21.10 -8.06
C LEU A 266 3.24 22.06 -8.92
N ASP A 267 2.63 23.14 -9.40
CA ASP A 267 3.31 24.15 -10.20
C ASP A 267 4.34 24.94 -9.41
N LEU A 268 4.05 25.26 -8.14
CA LEU A 268 5.06 25.82 -7.24
C LEU A 268 6.21 24.84 -7.02
N ILE A 269 5.92 23.58 -6.75
CA ILE A 269 6.96 22.55 -6.50
C ILE A 269 7.85 22.38 -7.74
N ARG A 270 7.27 22.37 -8.95
CA ARG A 270 8.01 22.32 -10.22
C ARG A 270 8.92 23.53 -10.39
N ARG A 271 8.46 24.74 -10.08
CA ARG A 271 9.28 25.97 -10.15
C ARG A 271 10.43 25.98 -9.15
N VAL A 272 10.21 25.42 -7.96
CA VAL A 272 11.19 25.43 -6.85
C VAL A 272 12.21 24.30 -6.96
N THR A 273 11.91 23.22 -7.68
CA THR A 273 12.79 22.05 -7.80
C THR A 273 13.65 22.15 -9.07
N PRO A 274 14.98 22.40 -8.97
CA PRO A 274 15.83 22.57 -10.15
C PRO A 274 15.96 21.27 -10.96
N PRO A 275 16.01 21.33 -12.31
CA PRO A 275 16.20 20.14 -13.17
C PRO A 275 17.48 19.35 -12.85
N MET A 276 18.52 20.01 -12.32
CA MET A 276 19.87 19.44 -12.13
C MET A 276 19.96 18.43 -10.97
N LYS A 277 19.05 18.44 -10.00
CA LYS A 277 19.01 17.43 -8.92
C LYS A 277 18.05 16.29 -9.29
N GLY A 278 18.48 15.42 -10.20
CA GLY A 278 17.81 14.12 -10.48
C GLY A 278 16.80 14.10 -11.63
N GLY A 279 16.78 15.09 -12.52
CA GLY A 279 15.96 15.11 -13.73
C GLY A 279 14.45 15.17 -13.47
N ARG A 280 13.64 14.68 -14.43
CA ARG A 280 12.16 14.65 -14.37
C ARG A 280 11.62 13.92 -13.12
N GLN A 281 12.43 13.08 -12.48
CA GLN A 281 12.09 12.33 -11.27
C GLN A 281 12.23 13.15 -9.97
N GLY A 282 13.02 14.24 -9.98
CA GLY A 282 13.33 15.02 -8.77
C GLY A 282 12.12 15.78 -8.21
N TRP A 283 11.38 16.49 -9.05
CA TRP A 283 10.19 17.23 -8.63
C TRP A 283 9.04 16.31 -8.25
N ILE A 284 8.88 15.15 -8.91
CA ILE A 284 7.86 14.15 -8.55
C ILE A 284 8.10 13.62 -7.14
N LYS A 285 9.35 13.28 -6.79
CA LYS A 285 9.70 12.86 -5.43
C LYS A 285 9.40 13.94 -4.40
N THR A 286 9.70 15.20 -4.74
CA THR A 286 9.39 16.36 -3.89
C THR A 286 7.88 16.50 -3.71
N ALA A 287 7.10 16.40 -4.79
CA ALA A 287 5.65 16.45 -4.75
C ALA A 287 5.07 15.33 -3.88
N THR A 288 5.51 14.08 -4.05
CA THR A 288 5.06 12.96 -3.22
C THR A 288 5.31 13.21 -1.73
N ARG A 289 6.47 13.78 -1.37
CA ARG A 289 6.80 14.11 0.03
C ARG A 289 5.96 15.26 0.59
N VAL A 290 5.72 16.30 -0.20
CA VAL A 290 4.88 17.44 0.20
C VAL A 290 3.42 16.98 0.39
N PHE A 291 2.89 16.18 -0.54
CA PHE A 291 1.55 15.62 -0.43
C PHE A 291 1.44 14.68 0.77
N GLN A 292 2.45 13.82 1.00
CA GLN A 292 2.52 12.99 2.21
C GLN A 292 2.52 13.85 3.49
N ALA A 293 3.29 14.94 3.53
CA ALA A 293 3.34 15.83 4.69
C ALA A 293 1.98 16.46 5.01
N LEU A 294 1.29 16.95 3.97
CA LEU A 294 -0.03 17.55 4.09
C LEU A 294 -1.07 16.51 4.52
N ARG A 295 -1.07 15.34 3.89
CA ARG A 295 -1.96 14.21 4.22
C ARG A 295 -1.86 13.85 5.71
N ILE A 296 -0.62 13.63 6.17
CA ILE A 296 -0.33 13.31 7.56
C ILE A 296 -0.80 14.41 8.50
N ALA A 297 -0.58 15.68 8.16
CA ALA A 297 -0.98 16.81 8.98
C ALA A 297 -2.50 16.99 9.06
N VAL A 298 -3.20 16.84 7.94
CA VAL A 298 -4.66 16.97 7.84
C VAL A 298 -5.37 15.89 8.64
N ASN A 299 -4.86 14.65 8.61
CA ASN A 299 -5.53 13.49 9.22
C ASN A 299 -4.92 13.07 10.57
N ASP A 300 -3.95 13.82 11.11
CA ASP A 300 -3.21 13.50 12.34
C ASP A 300 -2.69 12.05 12.39
N GLU A 301 -2.22 11.53 11.25
CA GLU A 301 -2.06 10.08 11.02
C GLU A 301 -1.08 9.42 11.99
N LEU A 302 0.07 10.06 12.25
CA LEU A 302 1.15 9.44 13.00
C LEU A 302 0.86 9.33 14.50
N LYS A 303 0.26 10.37 15.08
CA LYS A 303 -0.12 10.36 16.50
C LYS A 303 -1.27 9.39 16.71
N THR A 304 -2.27 9.45 15.83
CA THR A 304 -3.38 8.49 15.80
C THR A 304 -2.86 7.06 15.76
N LEU A 305 -1.91 6.75 14.86
CA LEU A 305 -1.32 5.42 14.74
C LEU A 305 -0.68 4.96 16.06
N GLU A 306 0.17 5.79 16.68
CA GLU A 306 0.86 5.40 17.90
C GLU A 306 -0.11 5.03 19.03
N ASP A 307 -1.09 5.89 19.32
CA ASP A 307 -2.08 5.67 20.39
C ASP A 307 -2.97 4.45 20.09
N SER A 308 -3.30 4.25 18.81
CA SER A 308 -4.15 3.15 18.37
C SER A 308 -3.46 1.80 18.45
N LEU A 309 -2.14 1.73 18.24
CA LEU A 309 -1.39 0.46 18.35
C LEU A 309 -1.44 -0.09 19.78
N TYR A 310 -1.33 0.77 20.81
CA TYR A 310 -1.53 0.35 22.20
C TYR A 310 -2.98 -0.09 22.44
N SER A 311 -3.96 0.69 21.95
CA SER A 311 -5.38 0.36 22.10
C SER A 311 -5.76 -0.96 21.43
N CYS A 312 -5.28 -1.21 20.22
CA CYS A 312 -5.47 -2.48 19.50
C CYS A 312 -4.86 -3.64 20.30
N PHE A 313 -3.62 -3.50 20.77
CA PHE A 313 -2.96 -4.55 21.53
C PHE A 313 -3.69 -4.89 22.84
N ASP A 314 -4.18 -3.88 23.55
CA ASP A 314 -5.01 -4.07 24.75
C ASP A 314 -6.27 -4.88 24.45
N CYS A 315 -6.89 -4.64 23.29
CA CYS A 315 -8.13 -5.31 22.87
C CYS A 315 -7.95 -6.75 22.39
N LEU A 316 -6.71 -7.20 22.13
CA LEU A 316 -6.46 -8.58 21.72
C LEU A 316 -6.78 -9.56 22.85
N ALA A 317 -7.32 -10.72 22.47
CA ALA A 317 -7.37 -11.89 23.32
C ALA A 317 -5.97 -12.48 23.55
N PRO A 318 -5.78 -13.31 24.60
CA PRO A 318 -4.55 -14.10 24.73
C PRO A 318 -4.28 -14.87 23.44
N ARG A 319 -3.02 -14.85 22.98
CA ARG A 319 -2.58 -15.39 21.68
C ARG A 319 -3.15 -14.70 20.43
N GLY A 320 -3.97 -13.66 20.58
CA GLY A 320 -4.47 -12.87 19.47
C GLY A 320 -3.35 -12.10 18.75
N ARG A 321 -3.58 -11.76 17.47
CA ARG A 321 -2.58 -11.13 16.60
C ARG A 321 -3.01 -9.76 16.11
N LEU A 322 -2.09 -8.79 16.19
CA LEU A 322 -2.20 -7.50 15.51
C LEU A 322 -1.24 -7.48 14.32
N ALA A 323 -1.80 -7.35 13.12
CA ALA A 323 -1.11 -7.20 11.85
C ALA A 323 -1.21 -5.75 11.35
N VAL A 324 -0.09 -5.14 10.97
CA VAL A 324 -0.05 -3.76 10.49
C VAL A 324 0.75 -3.68 9.19
N ILE A 325 0.12 -3.18 8.13
CA ILE A 325 0.75 -2.86 6.85
C ILE A 325 1.00 -1.35 6.84
N SER A 326 2.26 -0.96 6.63
CA SER A 326 2.68 0.44 6.51
C SER A 326 3.28 0.70 5.14
N PHE A 327 3.14 1.92 4.62
CA PHE A 327 3.56 2.29 3.26
C PHE A 327 4.71 3.29 3.23
N HIS A 328 5.03 3.93 4.36
CA HIS A 328 6.21 4.78 4.45
C HIS A 328 7.03 4.57 5.73
N SER A 329 8.23 5.16 5.71
CA SER A 329 9.25 5.08 6.77
C SER A 329 8.74 5.51 8.14
N LEU A 330 7.97 6.60 8.20
CA LEU A 330 7.47 7.16 9.46
C LEU A 330 6.51 6.20 10.17
N GLU A 331 5.51 5.66 9.46
CA GLU A 331 4.58 4.64 9.98
C GLU A 331 5.34 3.39 10.46
N ASP A 332 6.17 2.79 9.60
CA ASP A 332 6.92 1.56 9.90
C ASP A 332 7.82 1.71 11.15
N ARG A 333 8.39 2.91 11.32
CA ARG A 333 9.20 3.25 12.50
C ARG A 333 8.35 3.33 13.76
N ILE A 334 7.17 3.95 13.70
CA ILE A 334 6.22 4.01 14.83
C ILE A 334 5.78 2.60 15.19
N VAL A 335 5.27 1.81 14.23
CA VAL A 335 4.84 0.42 14.48
C VAL A 335 5.94 -0.40 15.13
N LYS A 336 7.16 -0.34 14.58
CA LYS A 336 8.31 -1.04 15.15
C LYS A 336 8.59 -0.62 16.59
N GLN A 337 8.62 0.69 16.86
CA GLN A 337 9.00 1.20 18.17
C GLN A 337 7.91 0.92 19.21
N THR A 338 6.64 1.12 18.86
CA THR A 338 5.50 0.82 19.73
C THR A 338 5.46 -0.67 20.06
N PHE A 339 5.64 -1.57 19.08
CA PHE A 339 5.72 -3.01 19.35
C PHE A 339 6.86 -3.35 20.32
N LEU A 340 8.04 -2.74 20.14
CA LEU A 340 9.17 -2.93 21.05
C LEU A 340 8.89 -2.41 22.46
N ASN A 341 8.12 -1.34 22.60
CA ASN A 341 7.73 -0.80 23.90
C ASN A 341 6.69 -1.71 24.57
N ILE A 342 5.67 -2.15 23.82
CA ILE A 342 4.61 -3.05 24.29
C ILE A 342 5.20 -4.31 24.92
N ILE A 343 6.13 -4.98 24.22
CA ILE A 343 6.68 -6.26 24.71
C ILE A 343 7.61 -6.08 25.92
N LYS A 344 8.21 -4.91 26.14
CA LYS A 344 9.16 -4.72 27.25
C LYS A 344 8.47 -4.71 28.63
N GLY A 345 7.19 -4.33 28.69
CA GLY A 345 6.47 -4.15 29.96
C GLY A 345 7.04 -3.01 30.82
N GLY A 346 6.31 -2.64 31.86
CA GLY A 346 6.83 -1.85 32.97
C GLY A 346 7.32 -2.79 34.07
N GLU A 347 8.61 -2.68 34.41
CA GLU A 347 9.31 -3.24 35.59
C GLU A 347 9.99 -4.64 35.53
N ASP A 348 11.22 -4.57 36.06
CA ASP A 348 12.17 -5.49 36.71
C ASP A 348 12.85 -6.70 36.04
N VAL A 349 14.13 -6.83 36.40
CA VAL A 349 15.23 -7.45 35.66
C VAL A 349 15.54 -8.87 36.14
N GLU A 350 14.88 -9.38 37.18
CA GLU A 350 15.34 -10.58 37.90
C GLU A 350 14.79 -11.92 37.37
N GLU A 351 13.68 -11.97 36.61
CA GLU A 351 13.12 -13.24 36.09
C GLU A 351 13.59 -13.63 34.65
N ARG A 352 14.68 -13.04 34.18
CA ARG A 352 15.08 -13.16 32.76
C ARG A 352 15.49 -14.57 32.32
N GLU A 353 16.11 -15.40 33.16
CA GLU A 353 16.67 -16.68 32.68
C GLU A 353 15.63 -17.78 32.48
N SER A 354 14.69 -17.97 33.42
CA SER A 354 13.61 -18.97 33.31
C SER A 354 12.64 -18.61 32.17
N LEU A 355 12.25 -17.34 32.10
CA LEU A 355 11.39 -16.82 31.04
C LEU A 355 12.07 -16.93 29.66
N ASN A 356 13.36 -16.63 29.54
CA ASN A 356 14.08 -16.77 28.27
C ASN A 356 14.17 -18.23 27.79
N SER A 357 14.23 -19.21 28.69
CA SER A 357 14.23 -20.63 28.33
C SER A 357 12.87 -21.08 27.79
N PHE A 358 11.78 -20.73 28.49
CA PHE A 358 10.41 -20.99 28.07
C PHE A 358 10.11 -20.31 26.72
N LEU A 359 10.43 -19.03 26.59
CA LEU A 359 10.21 -18.25 25.38
C LEU A 359 11.00 -18.80 24.17
N ARG A 360 12.23 -19.30 24.37
CA ARG A 360 13.00 -19.97 23.29
C ARG A 360 12.31 -21.23 22.80
N LYS A 361 11.81 -22.06 23.71
CA LYS A 361 11.06 -23.27 23.35
C LYS A 361 9.79 -22.93 22.57
N THR A 362 9.04 -21.92 23.02
CA THR A 362 7.87 -21.41 22.30
C THR A 362 8.22 -20.83 20.92
N SER A 363 9.36 -20.14 20.77
CA SER A 363 9.86 -19.67 19.47
C SER A 363 10.04 -20.80 18.47
N ASP A 364 10.65 -21.90 18.91
CA ASP A 364 11.00 -22.99 18.01
C ASP A 364 9.74 -23.81 17.64
N GLU A 365 8.82 -23.99 18.59
CA GLU A 365 7.49 -24.57 18.32
C GLU A 365 6.63 -23.73 17.36
N ILE A 366 6.68 -22.39 17.45
CA ILE A 366 5.97 -21.48 16.54
C ILE A 366 6.61 -21.52 15.14
N LYS A 367 7.94 -21.48 15.04
CA LYS A 367 8.65 -21.51 13.75
C LYS A 367 8.48 -22.83 13.02
N GLU A 368 8.42 -23.95 13.73
CA GLU A 368 8.16 -25.26 13.12
C GLU A 368 6.76 -25.34 12.50
N LYS A 369 5.79 -24.62 13.07
CA LYS A 369 4.40 -24.61 12.58
C LYS A 369 4.12 -23.56 11.50
N GLU A 370 4.86 -22.45 11.49
CA GLU A 370 4.54 -21.30 10.62
C GLU A 370 5.77 -20.79 9.85
N ALA A 371 5.93 -21.26 8.61
CA ALA A 371 7.10 -21.01 7.77
C ALA A 371 7.40 -19.51 7.50
N TRP A 372 6.39 -18.64 7.59
CA TRP A 372 6.52 -17.20 7.39
C TRP A 372 7.27 -16.49 8.54
N ILE A 373 7.28 -17.11 9.73
CA ILE A 373 7.98 -16.62 10.91
C ILE A 373 9.45 -17.05 10.86
N LYS A 374 10.35 -16.11 10.60
CA LYS A 374 11.82 -16.39 10.60
C LYS A 374 12.51 -15.98 11.89
N GLN A 375 12.13 -14.84 12.44
CA GLN A 375 12.78 -14.25 13.61
C GLN A 375 11.76 -13.51 14.47
N VAL A 376 11.69 -13.91 15.72
CA VAL A 376 10.80 -13.34 16.72
C VAL A 376 11.57 -12.51 17.75
N ILE A 377 10.87 -11.62 18.44
CA ILE A 377 11.37 -10.94 19.65
C ILE A 377 10.31 -11.14 20.72
N HIS A 378 10.68 -11.83 21.79
CA HIS A 378 9.80 -12.02 22.93
C HIS A 378 9.97 -10.90 23.96
N GLY A 379 8.91 -10.65 24.72
CA GLY A 379 8.96 -9.87 25.94
C GLY A 379 7.86 -10.32 26.90
N SER A 380 7.56 -9.56 27.94
CA SER A 380 6.62 -9.96 28.99
C SER A 380 5.18 -10.02 28.48
N ASN A 381 4.72 -8.96 27.82
CA ASN A 381 3.32 -8.83 27.39
C ASN A 381 2.99 -9.55 26.08
N GLY A 382 3.99 -9.84 25.25
CA GLY A 382 3.76 -10.35 23.91
C GLY A 382 5.03 -10.74 23.15
N THR A 383 4.84 -11.24 21.94
CA THR A 383 5.90 -11.64 21.02
C THR A 383 5.75 -10.94 19.68
N ILE A 384 6.78 -10.22 19.24
CA ILE A 384 6.86 -9.69 17.87
C ILE A 384 7.23 -10.84 16.94
N LEU A 385 6.33 -11.22 16.03
CA LEU A 385 6.53 -12.33 15.09
C LEU A 385 7.40 -11.93 13.88
N THR A 386 7.49 -10.63 13.61
CA THR A 386 8.26 -10.07 12.49
C THR A 386 9.37 -9.13 12.96
N LYS A 387 10.51 -9.66 13.44
CA LYS A 387 11.69 -8.83 13.78
C LYS A 387 12.12 -7.90 12.65
N ARG A 388 12.01 -8.38 11.41
CA ARG A 388 12.11 -7.59 10.18
C ARG A 388 10.74 -7.62 9.51
N PRO A 389 10.30 -6.49 8.91
CA PRO A 389 9.01 -6.46 8.24
C PRO A 389 9.02 -7.41 7.05
N ILE A 390 7.86 -7.98 6.75
CA ILE A 390 7.63 -8.70 5.51
C ILE A 390 7.34 -7.66 4.43
N THR A 391 7.87 -7.84 3.24
CA THR A 391 7.66 -6.95 2.08
C THR A 391 7.07 -7.76 0.94
N PRO A 392 6.32 -7.15 0.01
CA PRO A 392 5.71 -7.88 -1.10
C PRO A 392 6.73 -8.46 -2.07
N SER A 393 6.26 -9.39 -2.91
CA SER A 393 7.07 -10.03 -3.94
C SER A 393 7.30 -9.10 -5.13
N GLY A 394 8.38 -9.31 -5.89
CA GLY A 394 8.59 -8.59 -7.14
C GLY A 394 7.50 -8.85 -8.19
N GLU A 395 6.78 -9.98 -8.10
CA GLU A 395 5.61 -10.27 -8.92
C GLU A 395 4.41 -9.42 -8.49
N GLU A 396 4.14 -9.33 -7.18
CA GLU A 396 3.09 -8.48 -6.65
C GLU A 396 3.36 -7.01 -6.94
N GLU A 397 4.58 -6.51 -6.79
CA GLU A 397 4.91 -5.11 -7.09
C GLU A 397 4.65 -4.74 -8.56
N LYS A 398 4.80 -5.71 -9.49
CA LYS A 398 4.49 -5.52 -10.91
C LYS A 398 2.99 -5.47 -11.16
N LEU A 399 2.22 -6.29 -10.44
CA LEU A 399 0.76 -6.39 -10.59
C LEU A 399 0.03 -5.25 -9.87
N ASN A 400 0.46 -4.94 -8.66
CA ASN A 400 -0.07 -3.88 -7.82
C ASN A 400 1.08 -2.94 -7.43
N ARG A 401 1.25 -1.85 -8.18
CA ARG A 401 2.31 -0.85 -7.89
C ARG A 401 2.20 -0.21 -6.50
N ARG A 402 1.03 -0.26 -5.87
CA ARG A 402 0.79 0.30 -4.54
C ARG A 402 1.45 -0.52 -3.44
N SER A 403 1.69 -1.82 -3.67
CA SER A 403 2.38 -2.68 -2.72
C SER A 403 3.88 -2.35 -2.58
N ARG A 404 4.50 -1.68 -3.56
CA ARG A 404 5.96 -1.47 -3.62
C ARG A 404 6.64 -0.98 -2.33
N SER A 405 5.96 -0.18 -1.52
CA SER A 405 6.52 0.35 -0.27
C SER A 405 5.94 -0.29 0.99
N ALA A 406 5.06 -1.28 0.81
CA ALA A 406 4.34 -1.97 1.87
C ALA A 406 5.29 -2.79 2.75
N LYS A 407 5.03 -2.71 4.05
CA LYS A 407 5.76 -3.42 5.10
C LYS A 407 4.78 -3.94 6.12
N LEU A 408 4.66 -5.25 6.19
CA LEU A 408 3.83 -5.94 7.18
C LEU A 408 4.64 -6.25 8.44
N ARG A 409 4.09 -5.85 9.60
CA ARG A 409 4.57 -6.22 10.92
C ARG A 409 3.48 -6.89 11.73
N VAL A 410 3.86 -7.85 12.57
CA VAL A 410 2.94 -8.63 13.38
C VAL A 410 3.46 -8.77 14.81
N ILE A 411 2.57 -8.55 15.77
CA ILE A 411 2.76 -8.83 17.19
C ILE A 411 1.64 -9.76 17.66
N GLN A 412 1.97 -10.70 18.54
CA GLN A 412 1.02 -11.60 19.19
C GLN A 412 1.01 -11.31 20.69
N LYS A 413 -0.18 -11.22 21.29
CA LYS A 413 -0.34 -11.11 22.73
C LYS A 413 -0.06 -12.46 23.40
N HIS A 414 0.49 -12.43 24.61
CA HIS A 414 0.69 -13.66 25.38
C HIS A 414 -0.63 -14.21 25.93
#